data_AF-A0A497JJ71-F1
#
_entry.id   AF-A0A497JJ71-F1
#
_cell.length_a   1.000
_cell.length_b   1.000
_cell.length_c   1.000
_cell.angle_alpha   90.00
_cell.angle_beta   90.00
_cell.angle_gamma   90.00
#
_symmetry.space_group_name_H-M   'P 1'
#
loop_
_entity.id
_entity.type
_entity.pdbx_description
1 polymer ?
#
loop_
_entity_poly.entity_id
_entity_poly.type
_entity_poly.pdbx_seq_one_letter_code
_entity_poly.pdbx_strand_id
1 'polypeptide(L)'
;MKIKKELERLLAEKAPGPAPSFSLFHVIRALELIAERSYGRLKLSEELNIGEGATRTLLKRLKEAGLVSTSKTGCQLTQKGEKLWRRHSSIFKRKVSVEKNELTLAEYNVAILISNSGDKVKCGMKQRDAAVITGAKGAVTLVYANGKLTVPCVSDDVAETYPKAYRQLMKLLRPEENDVIIIASAEAKEKA
;
A
#
# COMPACT_ATOMS: atom_id res chain seq x y z
N MET A 1 -13.28 -0.16 4.50
CA MET A 1 -13.31 -1.07 5.69
C MET A 1 -13.65 -2.53 5.39
N LYS A 2 -14.40 -2.90 4.34
CA LYS A 2 -14.75 -4.32 4.06
C LYS A 2 -13.57 -5.18 3.55
N ILE A 3 -12.72 -4.65 2.66
CA ILE A 3 -11.59 -5.40 2.05
C ILE A 3 -10.52 -5.77 3.08
N LYS A 4 -10.12 -4.81 3.93
CA LYS A 4 -9.13 -5.06 4.99
C LYS A 4 -9.55 -6.22 5.89
N LYS A 5 -10.80 -6.22 6.37
CA LYS A 5 -11.35 -7.33 7.17
C LYS A 5 -11.40 -8.65 6.40
N GLU A 6 -11.70 -8.62 5.11
CA GLU A 6 -11.72 -9.81 4.24
C GLU A 6 -10.32 -10.44 4.13
N LEU A 7 -9.28 -9.62 4.00
CA LEU A 7 -7.89 -10.07 3.94
C LEU A 7 -7.31 -10.44 5.31
N GLU A 8 -7.68 -9.74 6.39
CA GLU A 8 -7.25 -10.06 7.76
C GLU A 8 -7.73 -11.45 8.20
N ARG A 9 -8.88 -11.93 7.70
CA ARG A 9 -9.34 -13.31 7.92
C ARG A 9 -8.36 -14.36 7.39
N LEU A 10 -7.50 -14.00 6.44
CA LEU A 10 -6.43 -14.88 5.95
C LEU A 10 -5.26 -14.99 6.92
N LEU A 11 -5.16 -14.11 7.91
CA LEU A 11 -4.11 -14.14 8.93
C LEU A 11 -4.55 -14.92 10.18
N ALA A 12 -5.86 -15.01 10.43
CA ALA A 12 -6.42 -15.72 11.58
C ALA A 12 -5.88 -17.16 11.71
N GLU A 13 -5.56 -17.56 12.93
CA GLU A 13 -5.15 -18.92 13.25
C GLU A 13 -6.31 -19.89 13.02
N LYS A 14 -6.03 -20.99 12.32
CA LYS A 14 -7.01 -22.05 12.05
C LYS A 14 -6.79 -23.31 12.89
N ALA A 15 -5.70 -23.36 13.67
CA ALA A 15 -5.33 -24.49 14.52
C ALA A 15 -4.39 -23.99 15.64
N PRO A 16 -4.31 -24.67 16.80
CA PRO A 16 -3.34 -24.35 17.84
C PRO A 16 -1.92 -24.47 17.28
N GLY A 17 -1.15 -23.40 17.38
CA GLY A 17 0.20 -23.30 16.84
C GLY A 17 0.66 -21.85 16.78
N PRO A 18 1.95 -21.61 16.46
CA PRO A 18 2.46 -20.26 16.34
C PRO A 18 1.76 -19.50 15.22
N ALA A 19 1.60 -18.19 15.43
CA ALA A 19 1.04 -17.27 14.45
C ALA A 19 1.81 -17.39 13.10
N PRO A 20 1.13 -17.17 11.96
CA PRO A 20 1.79 -17.21 10.66
C PRO A 20 2.95 -16.21 10.61
N SER A 21 4.09 -16.61 10.07
CA SER A 21 5.25 -15.73 9.87
C SER A 21 5.07 -14.70 8.74
N PHE A 22 3.85 -14.54 8.21
CA PHE A 22 3.53 -13.57 7.18
C PHE A 22 2.41 -12.63 7.63
N SER A 23 2.48 -11.37 7.20
CA SER A 23 1.56 -10.31 7.55
C SER A 23 0.56 -9.99 6.43
N LEU A 24 -0.34 -9.05 6.69
CA LEU A 24 -1.27 -8.52 5.68
C LEU A 24 -0.53 -7.95 4.46
N PHE A 25 0.66 -7.39 4.68
CA PHE A 25 1.51 -6.88 3.60
C PHE A 25 1.87 -8.00 2.61
N HIS A 26 2.31 -9.16 3.10
CA HIS A 26 2.62 -10.29 2.23
C HIS A 26 1.40 -10.82 1.48
N VAL A 27 0.20 -10.78 2.09
CA VAL A 27 -1.05 -11.16 1.42
C VAL A 27 -1.33 -10.23 0.23
N ILE A 28 -1.25 -8.91 0.45
CA ILE A 28 -1.48 -7.91 -0.60
C ILE A 28 -0.42 -8.03 -1.69
N ARG A 29 0.86 -8.12 -1.31
CA ARG A 29 1.97 -8.26 -2.25
C ARG A 29 1.88 -9.55 -3.07
N ALA A 30 1.42 -10.65 -2.49
CA ALA A 30 1.21 -11.89 -3.23
C ALA A 30 0.09 -11.74 -4.28
N LEU A 31 -1.02 -11.08 -3.93
CA LEU A 31 -2.10 -10.81 -4.89
C LEU A 31 -1.63 -9.87 -6.02
N GLU A 32 -0.81 -8.87 -5.70
CA GLU A 32 -0.18 -7.97 -6.68
C GLU A 32 0.66 -8.76 -7.69
N LEU A 33 1.62 -9.55 -7.20
CA LEU A 33 2.51 -10.34 -8.05
C LEU A 33 1.72 -11.34 -8.91
N ILE A 34 0.79 -12.08 -8.31
CA ILE A 34 -0.01 -13.08 -9.04
C ILE A 34 -0.95 -12.42 -10.07
N ALA A 35 -1.37 -11.17 -9.86
CA ALA A 35 -2.16 -10.43 -10.84
C ALA A 35 -1.34 -10.01 -12.07
N GLU A 36 -0.04 -9.75 -11.90
CA GLU A 36 0.85 -9.34 -13.00
C GLU A 36 1.21 -10.52 -13.91
N ARG A 37 1.49 -11.69 -13.33
CA ARG A 37 1.84 -12.91 -14.08
C ARG A 37 1.72 -14.16 -13.21
N SER A 38 1.81 -15.33 -13.84
CA SER A 38 1.87 -16.61 -13.12
C SER A 38 3.19 -16.77 -12.39
N TYR A 39 3.14 -17.07 -11.08
CA TYR A 39 4.33 -17.30 -10.25
C TYR A 39 4.43 -18.75 -9.78
N GLY A 40 5.62 -19.33 -9.89
CA GLY A 40 5.99 -20.56 -9.19
C GLY A 40 6.19 -20.30 -7.69
N ARG A 41 6.00 -21.32 -6.85
CA ARG A 41 6.08 -21.18 -5.38
C ARG A 41 7.45 -20.65 -4.91
N LEU A 42 8.54 -21.15 -5.48
CA LEU A 42 9.91 -20.76 -5.11
C LEU A 42 10.18 -19.28 -5.42
N LYS A 43 9.88 -18.85 -6.65
CA LYS A 43 9.98 -17.43 -7.03
C LYS A 43 9.09 -16.54 -6.17
N LEU A 44 7.90 -17.02 -5.81
CA LEU A 44 7.01 -16.24 -4.94
C LEU A 44 7.58 -16.07 -3.53
N SER A 45 8.25 -17.08 -2.96
CA SER A 45 8.92 -16.93 -1.66
C SER A 45 10.07 -15.92 -1.70
N GLU A 46 10.84 -15.92 -2.79
CA GLU A 46 11.94 -14.97 -3.00
C GLU A 46 11.41 -13.52 -3.09
N GLU A 47 10.38 -13.30 -3.92
CA GLU A 47 9.76 -11.97 -4.11
C GLU A 47 9.06 -11.43 -2.85
N LEU A 48 8.52 -12.33 -2.01
CA LEU A 48 7.89 -11.98 -0.75
C LEU A 48 8.87 -11.88 0.42
N ASN A 49 10.12 -12.33 0.24
CA ASN A 49 11.13 -12.44 1.29
C ASN A 49 10.62 -13.17 2.55
N ILE A 50 9.88 -14.27 2.36
CA ILE A 50 9.40 -15.14 3.43
C ILE A 50 9.75 -16.60 3.14
N GLY A 51 9.99 -17.39 4.20
CA GLY A 51 10.36 -18.79 4.05
C GLY A 51 9.34 -19.63 3.26
N GLU A 52 9.80 -20.71 2.62
CA GLU A 52 8.96 -21.57 1.77
C GLU A 52 7.73 -22.13 2.51
N GLY A 53 7.89 -22.50 3.78
CA GLY A 53 6.78 -22.98 4.63
C GLY A 53 5.70 -21.92 4.86
N ALA A 54 6.11 -20.66 5.02
CA ALA A 54 5.22 -19.50 5.13
C ALA A 54 4.48 -19.27 3.82
N THR A 55 5.21 -19.29 2.70
CA THR A 55 4.65 -19.15 1.35
C THR A 55 3.65 -20.27 1.03
N ARG A 56 3.96 -21.53 1.41
CA ARG A 56 3.04 -22.67 1.28
C ARG A 56 1.74 -22.42 2.05
N THR A 57 1.84 -21.91 3.27
CA THR A 57 0.69 -21.62 4.13
C THR A 57 -0.13 -20.46 3.56
N LEU A 58 0.51 -19.40 3.09
CA LEU A 58 -0.14 -18.25 2.44
C LEU A 58 -0.93 -18.70 1.19
N LEU A 59 -0.29 -19.43 0.28
CA LEU A 59 -0.93 -19.94 -0.92
C LEU A 59 -2.10 -20.89 -0.61
N LYS A 60 -1.94 -21.76 0.41
CA LYS A 60 -3.04 -22.63 0.87
C LYS A 60 -4.25 -21.79 1.32
N ARG A 61 -4.03 -20.75 2.13
CA ARG A 61 -5.12 -19.88 2.62
C ARG A 61 -5.78 -19.08 1.49
N LEU A 62 -4.99 -18.56 0.54
CA LEU A 62 -5.50 -17.87 -0.64
C LEU A 62 -6.37 -18.80 -1.52
N LYS A 63 -5.94 -20.06 -1.67
CA LYS A 63 -6.69 -21.09 -2.40
C LYS A 63 -7.98 -21.48 -1.70
N GLU A 64 -7.95 -21.70 -0.39
CA GLU A 64 -9.15 -21.98 0.42
C GLU A 64 -10.15 -20.82 0.40
N ALA A 65 -9.67 -19.58 0.35
CA ALA A 65 -10.52 -18.41 0.18
C ALA A 65 -11.07 -18.24 -1.24
N GLY A 66 -10.65 -19.10 -2.18
CA GLY A 66 -11.03 -19.06 -3.58
C GLY A 66 -10.46 -17.86 -4.33
N LEU A 67 -9.36 -17.26 -3.85
CA LEU A 67 -8.72 -16.09 -4.47
C LEU A 67 -7.66 -16.47 -5.50
N VAL A 68 -6.99 -17.61 -5.30
CA VAL A 68 -5.90 -18.09 -6.15
C VAL A 68 -6.14 -19.54 -6.54
N SER A 69 -5.79 -19.90 -7.78
CA SER A 69 -5.69 -21.26 -8.27
C SER A 69 -4.22 -21.63 -8.53
N THR A 70 -3.91 -22.93 -8.52
CA THR A 70 -2.56 -23.46 -8.75
C THR A 70 -2.59 -24.43 -9.91
N SER A 71 -1.68 -24.26 -10.87
CA SER A 71 -1.52 -25.11 -12.05
C SER A 71 -0.06 -25.54 -12.23
N LYS A 72 0.23 -26.36 -13.25
CA LYS A 72 1.61 -26.73 -13.61
C LYS A 72 2.47 -25.50 -13.97
N THR A 73 1.84 -24.42 -14.45
CA THR A 73 2.51 -23.17 -14.84
C THR A 73 2.63 -22.15 -13.71
N GLY A 74 2.12 -22.47 -12.51
CA GLY A 74 2.20 -21.61 -11.33
C GLY A 74 0.84 -21.20 -10.76
N CYS A 75 0.85 -20.14 -9.94
CA CYS A 75 -0.32 -19.59 -9.25
C CYS A 75 -0.94 -18.46 -10.07
N GLN A 76 -2.27 -18.42 -10.15
CA GLN A 76 -3.04 -17.41 -10.88
C GLN A 76 -4.23 -16.95 -10.04
N LEU A 77 -4.70 -15.71 -10.25
CA LEU A 77 -5.92 -15.25 -9.61
C LEU A 77 -7.13 -16.00 -10.18
N THR A 78 -8.12 -16.28 -9.33
CA THR A 78 -9.45 -16.69 -9.80
C THR A 78 -10.26 -15.45 -10.19
N GLN A 79 -11.42 -15.62 -10.83
CA GLN A 79 -12.35 -14.51 -11.08
C GLN A 79 -12.72 -13.73 -9.79
N LYS A 80 -12.86 -14.45 -8.66
CA LYS A 80 -13.08 -13.83 -7.34
C LYS A 80 -11.84 -13.05 -6.89
N GLY A 81 -10.65 -13.62 -7.06
CA GLY A 81 -9.38 -12.99 -6.77
C GLY A 81 -9.17 -11.71 -7.58
N GLU A 82 -9.42 -11.75 -8.89
CA GLU A 82 -9.33 -10.59 -9.79
C GLU A 82 -10.30 -9.48 -9.40
N LYS A 83 -11.55 -9.82 -9.06
CA LYS A 83 -12.53 -8.83 -8.61
C LYS A 83 -12.10 -8.17 -7.31
N LEU A 84 -11.54 -8.95 -6.37
CA LEU A 84 -11.01 -8.41 -5.12
C LEU A 84 -9.79 -7.54 -5.37
N TRP A 85 -8.84 -8.00 -6.19
CA TRP A 85 -7.62 -7.28 -6.54
C TRP A 85 -7.94 -5.98 -7.24
N ARG A 86 -8.83 -5.99 -8.25
CA ARG A 86 -9.26 -4.78 -8.99
C ARG A 86 -9.86 -3.73 -8.06
N ARG A 87 -10.68 -4.15 -7.10
CA ARG A 87 -11.28 -3.24 -6.10
C ARG A 87 -10.23 -2.68 -5.12
N HIS A 88 -9.14 -3.41 -4.90
CA HIS A 88 -8.03 -2.96 -4.06
C HIS A 88 -7.08 -2.04 -4.84
N SER A 89 -6.62 -2.45 -6.02
CA SER A 89 -5.71 -1.67 -6.86
C SER A 89 -6.34 -0.38 -7.37
N SER A 90 -7.67 -0.33 -7.58
CA SER A 90 -8.35 0.91 -7.92
C SER A 90 -8.26 1.98 -6.83
N ILE A 91 -8.01 1.58 -5.57
CA ILE A 91 -7.82 2.52 -4.46
C ILE A 91 -6.43 3.18 -4.54
N PHE A 92 -5.42 2.45 -4.99
CA PHE A 92 -4.04 2.94 -5.08
C PHE A 92 -3.75 3.35 -6.53
N LYS A 93 -4.10 4.60 -6.87
CA LYS A 93 -4.07 5.08 -8.26
C LYS A 93 -2.65 5.17 -8.82
N ARG A 94 -1.70 5.70 -8.04
CA ARG A 94 -0.32 5.98 -8.49
C ARG A 94 0.67 5.90 -7.35
N LYS A 95 1.87 5.43 -7.66
CA LYS A 95 3.05 5.46 -6.79
C LYS A 95 4.21 6.09 -7.57
N VAL A 96 4.79 7.16 -7.06
CA VAL A 96 5.86 7.92 -7.73
C VAL A 96 6.98 8.26 -6.77
N SER A 97 8.21 8.33 -7.28
CA SER A 97 9.32 8.94 -6.56
C SER A 97 9.13 10.45 -6.55
N VAL A 98 9.42 11.07 -5.41
CA VAL A 98 9.33 12.51 -5.22
C VAL A 98 10.73 13.05 -4.94
N GLU A 99 11.13 14.11 -5.64
CA GLU A 99 12.39 14.78 -5.37
C GLU A 99 12.29 15.62 -4.08
N LYS A 100 13.42 15.99 -3.50
CA LYS A 100 13.46 16.77 -2.27
C LYS A 100 12.71 18.11 -2.41
N ASN A 101 11.75 18.33 -1.52
CA ASN A 101 10.94 19.53 -1.41
C ASN A 101 10.62 19.86 0.07
N GLU A 102 9.75 20.82 0.34
CA GLU A 102 9.43 21.28 1.70
C GLU A 102 8.72 20.22 2.56
N LEU A 103 8.11 19.21 1.95
CA LEU A 103 7.35 18.14 2.63
C LEU A 103 8.11 16.81 2.70
N THR A 104 9.31 16.73 2.13
CA THR A 104 10.17 15.53 2.20
C THR A 104 11.11 15.58 3.39
N LEU A 105 11.25 14.48 4.12
CA LEU A 105 11.99 14.42 5.38
C LEU A 105 13.34 13.68 5.29
N ALA A 106 13.67 13.08 4.14
CA ALA A 106 14.88 12.28 3.94
C ALA A 106 15.31 12.24 2.46
N GLU A 107 16.35 11.47 2.13
CA GLU A 107 16.89 11.33 0.77
C GLU A 107 15.91 10.63 -0.18
N TYR A 108 15.33 9.50 0.25
CA TYR A 108 14.38 8.72 -0.55
C TYR A 108 12.96 9.06 -0.17
N ASN A 109 12.16 9.49 -1.16
CA ASN A 109 10.78 9.92 -0.93
C ASN A 109 9.86 9.28 -1.96
N VAL A 110 8.80 8.63 -1.48
CA VAL A 110 7.79 7.98 -2.30
C VAL A 110 6.43 8.57 -1.95
N ALA A 111 5.69 8.98 -2.98
CA ALA A 111 4.31 9.41 -2.81
C ALA A 111 3.34 8.40 -3.42
N ILE A 112 2.29 8.09 -2.67
CA ILE A 112 1.19 7.21 -3.09
C ILE A 112 -0.09 8.03 -3.11
N LEU A 113 -0.80 7.99 -4.24
CA LEU A 113 -2.14 8.56 -4.41
C LEU A 113 -3.20 7.49 -4.11
N ILE A 114 -4.05 7.79 -3.14
CA ILE A 114 -5.11 6.94 -2.65
C ILE A 114 -6.46 7.59 -2.97
N SER A 115 -7.30 6.90 -3.74
CA SER A 115 -8.54 7.48 -4.22
C SER A 115 -9.61 7.60 -3.12
N ASN A 116 -10.38 8.69 -3.14
CA ASN A 116 -11.64 8.84 -2.40
C ASN A 116 -11.55 8.40 -0.92
N SER A 117 -10.54 8.92 -0.22
CA SER A 117 -10.19 8.53 1.15
C SER A 117 -9.88 9.70 2.09
N GLY A 118 -10.05 10.95 1.65
CA GLY A 118 -9.81 12.15 2.45
C GLY A 118 -10.68 12.19 3.71
N ASP A 119 -11.93 11.76 3.59
CA ASP A 119 -12.90 11.58 4.67
C ASP A 119 -12.38 10.74 5.87
N LYS A 120 -11.39 9.86 5.64
CA LYS A 120 -10.83 8.96 6.67
C LYS A 120 -9.60 9.54 7.36
N VAL A 121 -9.06 10.63 6.82
CA VAL A 121 -7.85 11.26 7.32
C VAL A 121 -8.25 12.37 8.30
N LYS A 122 -7.77 12.26 9.54
CA LYS A 122 -7.82 13.35 10.53
C LYS A 122 -6.55 14.20 10.37
N CYS A 123 -5.70 14.34 11.39
CA CYS A 123 -4.45 15.10 11.28
C CYS A 123 -3.26 14.34 10.67
N GLY A 124 -3.45 13.23 9.94
CA GLY A 124 -2.34 12.44 9.36
C GLY A 124 -1.35 11.77 10.34
N MET A 125 -1.49 11.98 11.66
CA MET A 125 -0.55 11.49 12.68
C MET A 125 -0.44 9.95 12.70
N LYS A 126 -1.57 9.25 12.56
CA LYS A 126 -1.59 7.77 12.53
C LYS A 126 -0.78 7.21 11.36
N GLN A 127 -0.83 7.89 10.21
CA GLN A 127 -0.08 7.51 9.01
C GLN A 127 1.42 7.73 9.23
N ARG A 128 1.80 8.86 9.82
CA ARG A 128 3.19 9.17 10.19
C ARG A 128 3.74 8.12 11.15
N ASP A 129 3.05 7.86 12.26
CA ASP A 129 3.53 6.95 13.30
C ASP A 129 3.67 5.53 12.75
N ALA A 130 2.71 5.08 11.93
CA ALA A 130 2.81 3.78 11.24
C ALA A 130 4.02 3.70 10.30
N ALA A 131 4.30 4.75 9.52
CA ALA A 131 5.46 4.79 8.64
C ALA A 131 6.79 4.73 9.42
N VAL A 132 6.88 5.47 10.51
CA VAL A 132 8.07 5.49 11.38
C VAL A 132 8.30 4.12 12.02
N ILE A 133 7.25 3.46 12.51
CA ILE A 133 7.34 2.10 13.06
C ILE A 133 7.89 1.10 12.02
N THR A 134 7.56 1.30 10.74
CA THR A 134 8.07 0.45 9.64
C THR A 134 9.46 0.85 9.13
N GLY A 135 10.12 1.83 9.78
CA GLY A 135 11.50 2.21 9.48
C GLY A 135 11.66 3.43 8.55
N ALA A 136 10.56 4.09 8.18
CA ALA A 136 10.64 5.39 7.51
C ALA A 136 11.14 6.47 8.49
N LYS A 137 11.76 7.53 7.97
CA LYS A 137 12.08 8.74 8.75
C LYS A 137 10.81 9.47 9.19
N GLY A 138 9.79 9.44 8.34
CA GLY A 138 8.47 10.01 8.62
C GLY A 138 7.55 9.90 7.42
N ALA A 139 6.32 10.36 7.58
CA ALA A 139 5.39 10.53 6.48
C ALA A 139 4.53 11.78 6.63
N VAL A 140 4.20 12.40 5.50
CA VAL A 140 3.27 13.53 5.39
C VAL A 140 2.03 13.06 4.66
N THR A 141 0.86 13.36 5.20
CA THR A 141 -0.42 13.05 4.56
C THR A 141 -1.08 14.34 4.08
N LEU A 142 -1.48 14.36 2.82
CA LEU A 142 -2.18 15.46 2.19
C LEU A 142 -3.56 14.99 1.72
N VAL A 143 -4.53 15.89 1.72
CA VAL A 143 -5.88 15.64 1.22
C VAL A 143 -6.19 16.67 0.14
N TYR A 144 -6.68 16.22 -1.01
CA TYR A 144 -7.19 17.11 -2.04
C TYR A 144 -8.68 17.32 -1.81
N ALA A 145 -9.07 18.53 -1.41
CA ALA A 145 -10.43 18.89 -1.09
C ALA A 145 -10.74 20.31 -1.52
N ASN A 146 -11.95 20.54 -2.04
CA ASN A 146 -12.43 21.84 -2.53
C ASN A 146 -11.46 22.47 -3.55
N GLY A 147 -10.87 21.66 -4.43
CA GLY A 147 -9.91 22.13 -5.43
C GLY A 147 -8.53 22.52 -4.88
N LYS A 148 -8.28 22.33 -3.58
CA LYS A 148 -7.01 22.65 -2.91
C LYS A 148 -6.36 21.41 -2.32
N LEU A 149 -5.04 21.45 -2.22
CA LEU A 149 -4.28 20.43 -1.50
C LEU A 149 -4.00 20.95 -0.08
N THR A 150 -4.34 20.15 0.92
CA THR A 150 -4.20 20.52 2.35
C THR A 150 -3.33 19.52 3.08
N VAL A 151 -2.63 19.96 4.12
CA VAL A 151 -2.02 19.09 5.14
C VAL A 151 -2.88 19.20 6.39
N PRO A 152 -3.72 18.21 6.70
CA PRO A 152 -4.67 18.34 7.79
C PRO A 152 -4.02 18.73 9.13
N CYS A 153 -4.57 19.74 9.79
CA CYS A 153 -4.08 20.30 11.06
C CYS A 153 -2.74 21.07 10.97
N VAL A 154 -2.22 21.30 9.77
CA VAL A 154 -0.94 22.02 9.55
C VAL A 154 -1.07 23.13 8.53
N SER A 155 -1.74 22.88 7.39
CA SER A 155 -1.87 23.85 6.30
C SER A 155 -3.17 23.61 5.53
N ASP A 156 -3.95 24.67 5.38
CA ASP A 156 -5.21 24.67 4.60
C ASP A 156 -4.99 24.94 3.10
N ASP A 157 -3.79 25.38 2.72
CA ASP A 157 -3.40 25.55 1.33
C ASP A 157 -1.89 25.31 1.13
N VAL A 158 -1.59 24.15 0.55
CA VAL A 158 -0.23 23.71 0.24
C VAL A 158 0.36 24.52 -0.92
N ALA A 159 -0.46 25.09 -1.81
CA ALA A 159 0.04 25.95 -2.88
C ALA A 159 0.67 27.23 -2.34
N GLU A 160 0.13 27.76 -1.23
CA GLU A 160 0.67 28.94 -0.53
C GLU A 160 1.81 28.56 0.42
N THR A 161 1.63 27.51 1.21
CA THR A 161 2.57 27.16 2.29
C THR A 161 3.82 26.42 1.78
N TYR A 162 3.65 25.53 0.79
CA TYR A 162 4.70 24.65 0.27
C TYR A 162 4.65 24.58 -1.27
N PRO A 163 4.92 25.70 -1.96
CA PRO A 163 4.69 25.84 -3.40
C PRO A 163 5.51 24.86 -4.25
N LYS A 164 6.72 24.46 -3.83
CA LYS A 164 7.54 23.52 -4.60
C LYS A 164 6.93 22.13 -4.55
N ALA A 165 6.57 21.66 -3.36
CA ALA A 165 5.85 20.41 -3.16
C ALA A 165 4.52 20.37 -3.93
N TYR A 166 3.72 21.44 -3.86
CA TYR A 166 2.44 21.54 -4.58
C TYR A 166 2.61 21.31 -6.08
N ARG A 167 3.50 22.08 -6.74
CA ARG A 167 3.72 21.98 -8.20
C ARG A 167 4.16 20.57 -8.61
N GLN A 168 5.04 19.97 -7.82
CA GLN A 168 5.55 18.63 -8.08
C GLN A 168 4.45 17.58 -7.95
N LEU A 169 3.69 17.59 -6.85
CA LEU A 169 2.63 16.62 -6.58
C LEU A 169 1.50 16.73 -7.60
N MET A 170 1.07 17.95 -7.95
CA MET A 170 0.04 18.17 -8.97
C MET A 170 0.49 17.65 -10.34
N LYS A 171 1.75 17.86 -10.72
CA LYS A 171 2.29 17.36 -11.99
C LYS A 171 2.34 15.84 -12.06
N LEU A 172 2.81 15.19 -10.99
CA LEU A 172 3.05 13.74 -10.95
C LEU A 172 1.76 12.93 -10.72
N LEU A 173 0.95 13.35 -9.75
CA LEU A 173 -0.15 12.56 -9.23
C LEU A 173 -1.50 12.97 -9.82
N ARG A 174 -1.70 14.26 -10.11
CA ARG A 174 -2.98 14.82 -10.60
C ARG A 174 -4.16 14.33 -9.75
N PRO A 175 -4.17 14.63 -8.44
CA PRO A 175 -5.21 14.16 -7.52
C PRO A 175 -6.59 14.68 -7.93
N GLU A 176 -7.62 13.88 -7.65
CA GLU A 176 -9.02 14.27 -7.79
C GLU A 176 -9.64 14.56 -6.42
N GLU A 177 -10.85 15.10 -6.41
CA GLU A 177 -11.57 15.45 -5.19
C GLU A 177 -11.67 14.25 -4.22
N ASN A 178 -11.38 14.52 -2.94
CA ASN A 178 -11.31 13.54 -1.86
C ASN A 178 -10.17 12.49 -1.98
N ASP A 179 -9.22 12.65 -2.91
CA ASP A 179 -8.02 11.83 -2.94
C ASP A 179 -7.03 12.21 -1.83
N VAL A 180 -6.24 11.24 -1.39
CA VAL A 180 -5.22 11.38 -0.35
C VAL A 180 -3.86 11.10 -0.96
N ILE A 181 -2.88 11.93 -0.64
CA ILE A 181 -1.48 11.69 -0.99
C ILE A 181 -0.73 11.40 0.30
N ILE A 182 -0.05 10.26 0.38
CA ILE A 182 0.88 9.96 1.47
C ILE A 182 2.28 10.00 0.90
N ILE A 183 3.12 10.89 1.44
CA ILE A 183 4.55 10.96 1.15
C ILE A 183 5.28 10.27 2.29
N ALA A 184 5.95 9.17 2.02
CA ALA A 184 6.85 8.50 2.95
C ALA A 184 8.30 8.87 2.60
N SER A 185 9.09 9.15 3.62
CA SER A 185 10.49 9.56 3.50
C SER A 185 11.38 8.63 4.31
N ALA A 186 12.48 8.14 3.75
CA ALA A 186 13.45 7.31 4.46
C ALA A 186 14.90 7.51 3.97
N GLU A 187 15.86 7.03 4.76
CA GLU A 187 17.30 7.05 4.42
C GLU A 187 17.70 5.92 3.45
N ALA A 188 16.81 4.94 3.22
CA ALA A 188 17.01 3.83 2.31
C ALA A 188 15.76 3.62 1.46
N LYS A 189 15.94 3.28 0.18
CA LYS A 189 14.85 3.15 -0.80
C LYS A 189 13.83 2.08 -0.41
N GLU A 190 14.25 1.00 0.23
CA GLU A 190 13.39 -0.10 0.66
C GLU A 190 12.48 0.28 1.84
N LYS A 191 12.82 1.36 2.56
CA LYS A 191 12.09 1.85 3.74
C LYS A 191 11.19 3.06 3.45
N ALA A 192 11.26 3.62 2.23
CA ALA A 192 10.41 4.71 1.75
C ALA A 192 9.20 4.14 0.98
#